data_AF-A0A1M5RMK2-F1
#
_entry.id   AF-A0A1M5RMK2-F1
#
_cell.length_a   1.000
_cell.length_b   1.000
_cell.length_c   1.000
_cell.angle_alpha   90.00
_cell.angle_beta   90.00
_cell.angle_gamma   90.00
#
_symmetry.space_group_name_H-M   'P 1'
#
loop_
_entity.id
_entity.type
_entity.pdbx_description
1 polymer ?
#
loop_
_entity_poly.entity_id
_entity_poly.type
_entity_poly.pdbx_seq_one_letter_code
_entity_poly.pdbx_strand_id
1 'polypeptide(L)' 'GMILDRDINSSINIFNKHNKNKTLNYKNINQVTTLHFHFGKLVA' A
#
# COMPACT_ATOMS: atom_id res chain seq x y z
N GLY A 1 4.36 -1.22 -14.84
CA GLY A 1 4.33 -2.51 -14.13
C GLY A 1 5.17 -2.44 -12.88
N MET A 2 6.49 -2.66 -13.02
CA MET A 2 7.41 -2.93 -11.90
C MET A 2 7.44 -1.92 -10.74
N ILE A 3 7.32 -0.60 -10.99
CA ILE A 3 7.40 0.40 -9.91
C ILE A 3 6.15 0.33 -9.02
N LEU A 4 4.96 0.27 -9.62
CA LEU A 4 3.70 0.16 -8.88
C LEU A 4 3.65 -1.13 -8.06
N ASP A 5 4.06 -2.26 -8.66
CA ASP A 5 4.07 -3.56 -7.97
C ASP A 5 5.05 -3.57 -6.79
N ARG A 6 6.21 -2.93 -6.95
CA ARG A 6 7.19 -2.77 -5.86
C ARG A 6 6.61 -1.92 -4.72
N ASP A 7 5.96 -0.82 -5.04
CA ASP A 7 5.44 0.12 -4.05
C ASP A 7 4.23 -0.47 -3.31
N ILE A 8 3.38 -1.27 -3.99
CA ILE A 8 2.31 -2.05 -3.35
C ILE A 8 2.91 -3.09 -2.40
N ASN A 9 3.90 -3.88 -2.84
CA ASN A 9 4.52 -4.90 -1.99
C ASN A 9 5.22 -4.29 -0.76
N SER A 10 5.89 -3.15 -0.93
CA SER A 10 6.46 -2.39 0.18
C SER A 10 5.38 -1.97 1.19
N SER A 11 4.26 -1.44 0.70
CA SER A 11 3.12 -1.02 1.53
C SER A 11 2.49 -2.20 2.30
N ILE A 12 2.34 -3.36 1.64
CA ILE A 12 1.85 -4.60 2.28
C ILE A 12 2.78 -5.03 3.42
N ASN A 13 4.10 -4.99 3.18
CA ASN A 13 5.08 -5.37 4.21
C ASN A 13 5.01 -4.47 5.44
N ILE A 14 4.87 -3.16 5.23
CA ILE A 14 4.66 -2.20 6.33
C ILE A 14 3.37 -2.53 7.08
N PHE A 15 2.26 -2.74 6.37
CA PHE A 15 0.98 -3.08 7.00
C PHE A 15 1.09 -4.35 7.85
N ASN A 16 1.64 -5.43 7.30
CA ASN A 16 1.77 -6.73 7.97
C ASN A 16 2.70 -6.66 9.19
N LYS A 17 3.76 -5.83 9.14
CA LYS A 17 4.67 -5.62 10.28
C LYS A 17 3.94 -5.02 11.50
N HIS A 18 2.99 -4.13 11.26
CA HIS A 18 2.28 -3.40 12.31
C HIS A 18 0.91 -3.99 12.68
N ASN A 19 0.36 -4.89 11.86
CA ASN A 19 -0.94 -5.53 12.08
C ASN A 19 -0.80 -7.04 12.27
N LYS A 20 -0.52 -7.48 13.51
CA LYS A 20 -0.28 -8.90 13.81
C LYS A 20 -1.52 -9.80 13.63
N ASN A 21 -2.72 -9.22 13.67
CA ASN A 21 -3.98 -9.97 13.59
C ASN A 21 -4.58 -10.05 12.17
N LYS A 22 -3.98 -9.35 11.20
CA LYS A 22 -4.46 -9.32 9.82
C LYS A 22 -3.27 -9.34 8.86
N THR A 23 -3.23 -10.32 7.98
CA THR A 23 -2.21 -10.39 6.92
C THR A 23 -2.83 -10.02 5.58
N LEU A 24 -2.28 -8.99 4.93
CA LEU A 24 -2.59 -8.62 3.56
C LEU A 24 -1.66 -9.37 2.60
N ASN A 25 -2.19 -9.82 1.46
CA ASN A 25 -1.44 -10.44 0.38
C ASN A 25 -1.75 -9.71 -0.93
N TYR A 26 -0.73 -9.48 -1.75
CA TYR A 26 -0.85 -8.80 -3.05
C TYR A 26 -1.94 -9.42 -3.94
N LYS A 27 -2.07 -10.76 -3.96
CA LYS A 27 -3.08 -11.48 -4.75
C LYS A 27 -4.53 -11.23 -4.30
N ASN A 28 -4.73 -10.73 -3.09
CA ASN A 28 -6.04 -10.47 -2.50
C ASN A 28 -6.43 -8.98 -2.61
N ILE A 29 -5.64 -8.18 -3.33
CA ILE A 29 -5.90 -6.76 -3.56
C ILE A 29 -6.60 -6.60 -4.89
N ASN A 30 -7.85 -6.14 -4.85
CA ASN A 30 -8.64 -5.91 -6.05
C ASN A 30 -8.49 -4.49 -6.62
N GLN A 31 -8.03 -3.54 -5.79
CA GLN A 31 -7.86 -2.13 -6.18
C GLN A 31 -6.78 -1.47 -5.32
N VAL A 32 -6.06 -0.53 -5.92
CA VAL A 32 -5.04 0.29 -5.25
C VAL A 32 -5.34 1.76 -5.53
N THR A 33 -5.31 2.57 -4.48
CA THR A 33 -5.32 4.04 -4.57
C THR A 33 -4.04 4.55 -3.95
N THR A 34 -3.23 5.24 -4.75
CA THR A 34 -2.05 5.93 -4.24
C THR A 34 -2.51 7.27 -3.65
N LEU A 35 -1.99 7.62 -2.47
CA LEU A 35 -2.18 8.94 -1.91
C LEU A 35 -0.84 9.67 -1.89
N HIS A 36 -0.85 10.95 -2.18
CA HIS A 36 0.32 11.82 -2.10
C HIS A 36 0.02 13.07 -1.27
N PHE A 37 1.06 13.63 -0.65
CA PHE A 37 0.94 14.89 0.07
C PHE A 37 1.11 16.06 -0.89
N HIS A 38 0.08 16.89 -1.01
CA HIS A 38 0.11 18.11 -1.80
C HIS A 38 -0.29 19.30 -0.90
N PHE A 39 0.61 20.29 -0.77
CA PHE A 39 0.43 21.44 0.12
C PHE A 39 0.01 21.08 1.55
N GLY A 40 0.62 20.04 2.13
CA GLY A 40 0.32 19.58 3.49
C GLY A 40 -1.00 18.80 3.63
N LYS A 41 -1.69 18.49 2.52
CA LYS A 41 -2.91 17.69 2.51
C LYS A 41 -2.69 16.35 1.82
N LEU A 42 -3.29 15.29 2.34
CA LEU A 42 -3.37 14.00 1.66
C LEU A 42 -4.41 14.10 0.54
N VAL A 43 -3.98 13.79 -0.68
CA VAL A 43 -4.81 13.72 -1.89
C VAL A 43 -4.57 12.38 -2.59
N ALA A 44 -5.54 11.91 -3.37
CA ALA A 44 -5.40 10.71 -4.21
C ALA A 44 -4.72 11.08 -5.53
#